data_AF-A0A1Q9A0U8-F1
#
_entry.id   AF-A0A1Q9A0U8-F1
#
_cell.length_a   1.000
_cell.length_b   1.000
_cell.length_c   1.000
_cell.angle_alpha   90.00
_cell.angle_beta   90.00
_cell.angle_gamma   90.00
#
_symmetry.space_group_name_H-M   'P 1'
#
loop_
_entity.id
_entity.type
_entity.pdbx_description
1 polymer ?
#
loop_
_entity_poly.entity_id
_entity_poly.type
_entity_poly.pdbx_seq_one_letter_code
_entity_poly.pdbx_strand_id
1 'polypeptide(L)'
;MKSIIPLAGPGFANSDGSVKSEMIIDDLPLLRRAVESRHWWISGLITQADLIFVLRDDVQSRRFYQEKLMAWYPSSRCVFLSHYTKGAAFSVLGGCALLENVNEPICFDLADILFEVDCNPMDYIAREDVGALALTFRSDNPVYSYIRRDAQNRVIEAAEKKVISTEASAGVYFYKSVSIYLKALAAVFDLGDRFTFRDLHFICPVFNGVLSQGLSVEALNVSNVRDIKL
;
A
#
# COMPACT_ATOMS: atom_id res chain seq x y z
N MET A 1 9.62 4.15 10.74
CA MET A 1 8.80 3.91 9.53
C MET A 1 7.37 4.12 9.94
N LYS A 2 6.59 4.83 9.12
CA LYS A 2 5.13 4.92 9.27
C LYS A 2 4.44 3.99 8.28
N SER A 3 3.30 3.44 8.69
CA SER A 3 2.42 2.66 7.81
C SER A 3 1.15 3.45 7.53
N ILE A 4 0.94 3.79 6.27
CA ILE A 4 -0.22 4.53 5.78
C ILE A 4 -1.17 3.53 5.12
N ILE A 5 -2.41 3.47 5.62
CA ILE A 5 -3.44 2.52 5.20
C ILE A 5 -4.55 3.30 4.49
N PRO A 6 -4.58 3.29 3.14
CA PRO A 6 -5.58 4.03 2.37
C PRO A 6 -6.89 3.25 2.22
N LEU A 7 -7.88 3.65 3.02
CA LEU A 7 -9.24 3.11 3.06
C LEU A 7 -10.28 4.07 2.45
N ALA A 8 -9.86 5.02 1.61
CA ALA A 8 -10.73 6.04 1.01
C ALA A 8 -11.28 5.68 -0.39
N GLY A 9 -11.08 4.44 -0.84
CA GLY A 9 -11.53 3.97 -2.15
C GLY A 9 -13.04 3.70 -2.22
N PRO A 10 -13.62 3.62 -3.42
CA PRO A 10 -15.05 3.37 -3.60
C PRO A 10 -15.52 2.00 -3.08
N GLY A 11 -14.61 1.02 -2.99
CA GLY A 11 -14.91 -0.31 -2.45
C GLY A 11 -14.78 -0.44 -0.93
N PHE A 12 -14.61 0.68 -0.20
CA PHE A 12 -14.51 0.64 1.25
C PHE A 12 -15.88 0.48 1.93
N ALA A 13 -16.87 1.27 1.53
CA ALA A 13 -18.23 1.20 2.04
C ALA A 13 -19.12 0.39 1.10
N ASN A 14 -19.90 -0.53 1.67
CA ASN A 14 -20.88 -1.34 0.94
C ASN A 14 -22.24 -0.63 0.89
N SER A 15 -23.11 -1.08 -0.02
CA SER A 15 -24.46 -0.54 -0.20
C SER A 15 -25.36 -0.74 1.02
N ASP A 16 -25.09 -1.75 1.85
CA ASP A 16 -25.80 -2.04 3.10
C ASP A 16 -25.31 -1.21 4.29
N GLY A 17 -24.33 -0.33 4.09
CA GLY A 17 -23.74 0.51 5.14
C GLY A 17 -22.69 -0.20 6.00
N SER A 18 -22.35 -1.45 5.73
CA SER A 18 -21.13 -2.07 6.27
C SER A 18 -19.88 -1.51 5.59
N VAL A 19 -18.72 -1.64 6.22
CA VAL A 19 -17.43 -1.32 5.57
C VAL A 19 -16.56 -2.56 5.49
N LYS A 20 -15.77 -2.66 4.43
CA LYS A 20 -14.91 -3.81 4.14
C LYS A 20 -13.99 -4.18 5.30
N SER A 21 -13.45 -3.19 6.00
CA SER A 21 -12.55 -3.39 7.15
C SER A 21 -13.18 -4.09 8.35
N GLU A 22 -14.52 -4.11 8.45
CA GLU A 22 -15.27 -4.81 9.52
C GLU A 22 -15.58 -6.28 9.18
N MET A 23 -15.33 -6.74 7.94
CA MET A 23 -15.56 -8.13 7.54
C MET A 23 -14.77 -9.08 8.44
N ILE A 24 -15.42 -10.11 8.99
CA ILE A 24 -14.77 -11.06 9.89
C ILE A 24 -14.04 -12.14 9.08
N ILE A 25 -12.74 -12.30 9.34
CA ILE A 25 -11.85 -13.31 8.77
C ILE A 25 -11.08 -13.96 9.92
N ASP A 26 -11.20 -15.29 10.06
CA ASP A 26 -10.60 -16.05 11.17
C ASP A 26 -10.92 -15.43 12.55
N ASP A 27 -12.20 -15.14 12.78
CA ASP A 27 -12.74 -14.51 14.02
C ASP A 27 -12.25 -13.08 14.33
N LEU A 28 -11.53 -12.43 13.41
CA LEU A 28 -11.06 -11.05 13.55
C LEU A 28 -11.55 -10.15 12.41
N PRO A 29 -11.81 -8.85 12.66
CA PRO A 29 -12.06 -7.89 11.59
C PRO A 29 -10.90 -7.86 10.60
N LEU A 30 -11.19 -7.78 9.29
CA LEU A 30 -10.22 -7.86 8.20
C LEU A 30 -9.05 -6.89 8.40
N LEU A 31 -9.34 -5.64 8.75
CA LEU A 31 -8.28 -4.65 8.97
C LEU A 31 -7.32 -5.10 10.07
N ARG A 32 -7.86 -5.60 11.18
CA ARG A 32 -7.07 -6.11 12.29
C ARG A 32 -6.29 -7.34 11.89
N ARG A 33 -6.96 -8.29 11.23
CA ARG A 33 -6.32 -9.53 10.76
C ARG A 33 -5.14 -9.25 9.84
N ALA A 34 -5.27 -8.28 8.92
CA ALA A 34 -4.22 -7.91 7.98
C ALA A 34 -3.08 -7.14 8.65
N VAL A 35 -3.38 -6.07 9.40
CA VAL A 35 -2.36 -5.23 10.04
C VAL A 35 -1.60 -6.01 11.13
N GLU A 36 -2.32 -6.76 11.96
CA GLU A 36 -1.73 -7.46 13.10
C GLU A 36 -0.97 -8.74 12.68
N SER A 37 -1.16 -9.22 11.45
CA SER A 37 -0.37 -10.34 10.91
C SER A 37 0.92 -9.90 10.21
N ARG A 38 1.14 -8.59 10.01
CA ARG A 38 2.34 -8.13 9.32
C ARG A 38 3.58 -8.41 10.15
N HIS A 39 4.65 -8.85 9.52
CA HIS A 39 5.93 -9.10 10.20
C HIS A 39 6.40 -7.87 10.99
N TRP A 40 6.30 -6.66 10.41
CA TRP A 40 6.68 -5.40 11.09
C TRP A 40 5.77 -5.00 12.25
N TRP A 41 4.56 -5.56 12.35
CA TRP A 41 3.72 -5.42 13.53
C TRP A 41 4.13 -6.44 14.60
N ILE A 42 4.23 -7.72 14.22
CA ILE A 42 4.57 -8.82 15.14
C ILE A 42 5.95 -8.61 15.78
N SER A 43 6.92 -8.11 15.03
CA SER A 43 8.27 -7.82 15.53
C SER A 43 8.36 -6.57 16.41
N GLY A 44 7.29 -5.77 16.50
CA GLY A 44 7.27 -4.50 17.21
C GLY A 44 8.03 -3.36 16.49
N LEU A 45 8.42 -3.55 15.22
CA LEU A 45 9.05 -2.50 14.41
C LEU A 45 8.15 -1.28 14.25
N ILE A 46 6.83 -1.49 14.19
CA ILE A 46 5.84 -0.42 14.28
C ILE A 46 4.86 -0.72 15.39
N THR A 47 4.26 0.34 15.93
CA THR A 47 3.18 0.29 16.90
C THR A 47 1.93 0.97 16.35
N GLN A 48 0.86 1.02 17.14
CA GLN A 48 -0.35 1.78 16.79
C GLN A 48 -0.04 3.26 16.47
N ALA A 49 0.93 3.87 17.14
CA ALA A 49 1.31 5.27 16.93
C ALA A 49 1.98 5.53 15.57
N ASP A 50 2.39 4.47 14.88
CA ASP A 50 2.99 4.53 13.55
C ASP A 50 1.98 4.33 12.42
N LEU A 51 0.73 3.96 12.76
CA LEU A 51 -0.35 3.79 11.82
C LEU A 51 -1.01 5.13 11.47
N ILE A 52 -1.23 5.35 10.17
CA ILE A 52 -1.94 6.50 9.63
C ILE A 52 -3.04 6.00 8.69
N PHE A 53 -4.29 6.21 9.06
CA PHE A 53 -5.43 5.83 8.24
C PHE A 53 -5.87 6.99 7.34
N VAL A 54 -6.20 6.68 6.08
CA VAL A 54 -6.80 7.65 5.16
C VAL A 54 -8.20 7.16 4.82
N LEU A 55 -9.21 7.90 5.26
CA LEU A 55 -10.62 7.58 5.04
C LEU A 55 -11.28 8.62 4.14
N ARG A 56 -12.41 8.27 3.51
CA ARG A 56 -13.28 9.26 2.87
C ARG A 56 -14.13 9.95 3.94
N ASP A 57 -14.43 11.22 3.78
CA ASP A 57 -15.35 11.95 4.65
C ASP A 57 -16.81 11.63 4.30
N ASP A 58 -17.27 10.45 4.71
CA ASP A 58 -18.67 10.02 4.56
C ASP A 58 -19.20 9.39 5.85
N VAL A 59 -20.52 9.17 5.89
CA VAL A 59 -21.24 8.68 7.07
C VAL A 59 -20.67 7.33 7.54
N GLN A 60 -20.45 6.39 6.62
CA GLN A 60 -19.96 5.05 6.92
C GLN A 60 -18.54 5.09 7.49
N SER A 61 -17.65 5.87 6.88
CA SER A 61 -16.25 6.02 7.30
C SER A 61 -16.13 6.75 8.63
N ARG A 62 -16.97 7.76 8.88
CA ARG A 62 -17.04 8.47 10.17
C ARG A 62 -17.55 7.55 11.28
N ARG A 63 -18.60 6.76 11.03
CA ARG A 63 -19.08 5.73 11.96
C ARG A 63 -17.98 4.72 12.27
N PHE A 64 -17.37 4.14 11.23
CA PHE A 64 -16.27 3.18 11.37
C PHE A 64 -15.12 3.75 12.21
N TYR A 65 -14.71 4.99 11.94
CA TYR A 65 -13.66 5.67 12.70
C TYR A 65 -14.00 5.75 14.19
N GLN A 66 -15.18 6.27 14.52
CA GLN A 66 -15.61 6.54 15.89
C GLN A 66 -15.85 5.26 16.70
N GLU A 67 -16.53 4.28 16.10
CA GLU A 67 -17.00 3.10 16.83
C GLU A 67 -15.98 1.96 16.86
N LYS A 68 -15.12 1.87 15.83
CA LYS A 68 -14.22 0.73 15.63
C LYS A 68 -12.76 1.15 15.63
N LEU A 69 -12.37 2.00 14.70
CA LEU A 69 -10.96 2.29 14.45
C LEU A 69 -10.27 2.88 15.69
N MET A 70 -10.92 3.82 16.38
CA MET A 70 -10.42 4.41 17.62
C MET A 70 -10.40 3.44 18.81
N ALA A 71 -11.25 2.42 18.81
CA ALA A 71 -11.22 1.37 19.83
C ALA A 71 -10.07 0.37 19.56
N TRP A 72 -9.80 0.06 18.29
CA TRP A 72 -8.75 -0.87 17.91
C TRP A 72 -7.35 -0.25 17.99
N TYR A 73 -7.21 1.00 17.53
CA TYR A 73 -5.94 1.70 17.41
C TYR A 73 -6.01 3.13 17.98
N PRO A 74 -6.25 3.31 19.29
CA PRO A 74 -6.45 4.62 19.91
C PRO A 74 -5.29 5.61 19.73
N SER A 75 -4.06 5.14 19.55
CA SER A 75 -2.88 6.00 19.32
C SER A 75 -2.59 6.27 17.85
N SER A 76 -3.35 5.69 16.92
CA SER A 76 -3.18 5.92 15.49
C SER A 76 -3.63 7.31 15.06
N ARG A 77 -3.18 7.73 13.87
CA ARG A 77 -3.60 9.00 13.26
C ARG A 77 -4.53 8.73 12.09
N CYS A 78 -5.41 9.68 11.79
CA CYS A 78 -6.38 9.54 10.70
C CYS A 78 -6.59 10.88 9.98
N VAL A 79 -6.74 10.82 8.66
CA VAL A 79 -7.14 11.95 7.82
C VAL A 79 -8.37 11.57 7.01
N PHE A 80 -9.25 12.55 6.80
CA PHE A 80 -10.47 12.39 6.00
C PHE A 80 -10.32 13.16 4.69
N LEU A 81 -10.55 12.48 3.57
CA LEU A 81 -10.59 13.07 2.24
C LEU A 81 -12.03 13.44 1.89
N SER A 82 -12.27 14.71 1.57
CA SER A 82 -13.61 15.20 1.25
C SER A 82 -14.19 14.62 -0.06
N HIS A 83 -13.32 14.15 -0.96
CA HIS A 83 -13.70 13.62 -2.26
C HIS A 83 -12.87 12.39 -2.62
N TYR A 84 -13.37 11.60 -3.59
CA TYR A 84 -12.54 10.60 -4.25
C TYR A 84 -11.38 11.30 -4.97
N THR A 85 -10.18 10.77 -4.76
CA THR A 85 -8.97 11.22 -5.44
C THR A 85 -8.84 10.53 -6.80
N LYS A 86 -7.84 10.94 -7.59
CA LYS A 86 -7.45 10.28 -8.84
C LYS A 86 -6.71 8.95 -8.62
N GLY A 87 -7.15 8.15 -7.65
CA GLY A 87 -6.63 6.83 -7.34
C GLY A 87 -5.78 6.77 -6.07
N ALA A 88 -5.44 5.54 -5.66
CA ALA A 88 -4.77 5.28 -4.38
C ALA A 88 -3.41 5.99 -4.25
N ALA A 89 -2.70 6.24 -5.37
CA ALA A 89 -1.45 7.00 -5.36
C ALA A 89 -1.65 8.46 -4.89
N PHE A 90 -2.82 9.04 -5.12
CA PHE A 90 -3.16 10.36 -4.58
C PHE A 90 -3.74 10.26 -3.16
N SER A 91 -4.53 9.23 -2.85
CA SER A 91 -5.10 9.07 -1.50
C SER A 91 -4.04 9.02 -0.42
N VAL A 92 -2.95 8.29 -0.63
CA VAL A 92 -1.89 8.16 0.38
C VAL A 92 -1.21 9.48 0.73
N LEU A 93 -1.27 10.49 -0.16
CA LEU A 93 -0.71 11.82 0.11
C LEU A 93 -1.38 12.51 1.31
N GLY A 94 -2.65 12.23 1.58
CA GLY A 94 -3.31 12.70 2.79
C GLY A 94 -2.63 12.17 4.05
N GLY A 95 -2.26 10.89 4.05
CA GLY A 95 -1.52 10.28 5.16
C GLY A 95 -0.09 10.81 5.24
N CYS A 96 0.56 11.01 4.10
CA CYS A 96 1.89 11.62 4.00
C CYS A 96 1.95 13.02 4.64
N ALA A 97 0.87 13.79 4.56
CA ALA A 97 0.79 15.12 5.18
C ALA A 97 0.88 15.10 6.71
N LEU A 98 0.70 13.93 7.34
CA LEU A 98 0.83 13.73 8.78
C LEU A 98 2.21 13.19 9.18
N LEU A 99 3.15 13.00 8.26
CA LEU A 99 4.49 12.54 8.60
C LEU A 99 5.25 13.63 9.38
N GLU A 100 5.88 13.23 10.48
CA GLU A 100 6.71 14.12 11.30
C GLU A 100 8.14 14.20 10.75
N ASN A 101 8.61 13.13 10.13
CA ASN A 101 9.92 13.04 9.49
C ASN A 101 9.75 12.67 8.02
N VAL A 102 10.20 13.54 7.11
CA VAL A 102 10.11 13.30 5.66
C VAL A 102 11.21 12.37 5.13
N ASN A 103 12.22 12.06 5.94
CA ASN A 103 13.36 11.22 5.57
C ASN A 103 13.22 9.78 6.06
N GLU A 104 12.23 9.46 6.89
CA GLU A 104 12.01 8.07 7.31
C GLU A 104 11.32 7.26 6.20
N PRO A 105 11.57 5.94 6.13
CA PRO A 105 10.82 5.07 5.23
C PRO A 105 9.33 5.05 5.53
N ILE A 106 8.54 4.87 4.48
CA ILE A 106 7.08 4.78 4.54
C ILE A 106 6.60 3.48 3.92
N CYS A 107 5.56 2.92 4.51
CA CYS A 107 4.83 1.76 4.00
C CYS A 107 3.42 2.21 3.60
N PHE A 108 3.00 1.88 2.39
CA PHE A 108 1.60 1.92 1.99
C PHE A 108 1.05 0.50 2.01
N ASP A 109 0.17 0.20 2.97
CA ASP A 109 -0.44 -1.12 3.13
C ASP A 109 -1.93 -1.03 2.80
N LEU A 110 -2.38 -1.70 1.74
CA LEU A 110 -3.79 -1.73 1.36
C LEU A 110 -4.66 -2.57 2.31
N ALA A 111 -4.03 -3.37 3.18
CA ALA A 111 -4.66 -4.16 4.23
C ALA A 111 -5.82 -5.06 3.75
N ASP A 112 -5.73 -5.58 2.52
CA ASP A 112 -6.78 -6.40 1.91
C ASP A 112 -6.32 -7.76 1.36
N ILE A 113 -5.03 -8.08 1.48
CA ILE A 113 -4.44 -9.39 1.21
C ILE A 113 -3.71 -9.86 2.47
N LEU A 114 -4.03 -11.08 2.91
CA LEU A 114 -3.29 -11.76 3.98
C LEU A 114 -2.13 -12.54 3.37
N PHE A 115 -0.97 -12.48 4.01
CA PHE A 115 0.25 -13.17 3.58
C PHE A 115 1.25 -13.23 4.74
N GLU A 116 2.29 -14.04 4.56
CA GLU A 116 3.43 -14.15 5.46
C GLU A 116 4.73 -13.74 4.75
N VAL A 117 5.65 -13.15 5.50
CA VAL A 117 6.97 -12.74 5.02
C VAL A 117 7.98 -12.88 6.15
N ASP A 118 9.05 -13.63 5.92
CA ASP A 118 10.02 -14.01 6.96
C ASP A 118 11.22 -13.04 7.03
N CYS A 119 11.09 -11.85 6.48
CA CYS A 119 12.17 -10.87 6.46
C CYS A 119 11.70 -9.48 6.88
N ASN A 120 12.64 -8.70 7.43
CA ASN A 120 12.41 -7.30 7.72
C ASN A 120 12.58 -6.47 6.42
N PRO A 121 11.51 -5.84 5.89
CA PRO A 121 11.61 -5.02 4.69
C PRO A 121 12.60 -3.85 4.83
N MET A 122 12.86 -3.40 6.06
CA MET A 122 13.79 -2.30 6.33
C MET A 122 15.25 -2.65 5.99
N ASP A 123 15.64 -3.91 6.07
CA ASP A 123 17.00 -4.36 5.73
C ASP A 123 17.28 -4.13 4.23
N TYR A 124 16.22 -4.22 3.41
CA TYR A 124 16.28 -3.99 1.97
C TYR A 124 16.26 -2.48 1.66
N ILE A 125 15.35 -1.74 2.29
CA ILE A 125 15.20 -0.30 2.12
C ILE A 125 16.43 0.49 2.60
N ALA A 126 17.18 -0.03 3.59
CA ALA A 126 18.37 0.63 4.11
C ALA A 126 19.53 0.70 3.09
N ARG A 127 19.51 -0.12 2.03
CA ARG A 127 20.54 -0.11 0.98
C ARG A 127 20.55 1.23 0.24
N GLU A 128 21.73 1.66 -0.19
CA GLU A 128 21.95 3.01 -0.73
C GLU A 128 21.15 3.26 -2.02
N ASP A 129 21.18 2.31 -2.94
CA ASP A 129 20.59 2.36 -4.28
C ASP A 129 19.08 2.05 -4.31
N VAL A 130 18.54 1.45 -3.25
CA VAL A 130 17.14 1.03 -3.17
C VAL A 130 16.24 2.22 -2.87
N GLY A 131 15.38 2.59 -3.82
CA GLY A 131 14.39 3.64 -3.65
C GLY A 131 13.05 3.14 -3.10
N ALA A 132 12.71 1.89 -3.42
CA ALA A 132 11.45 1.30 -3.03
C ALA A 132 11.52 -0.24 -2.96
N LEU A 133 10.55 -0.84 -2.29
CA LEU A 133 10.42 -2.28 -2.15
C LEU A 133 8.94 -2.69 -2.32
N ALA A 134 8.73 -3.76 -3.07
CA ALA A 134 7.44 -4.41 -3.22
C ALA A 134 7.43 -5.78 -2.53
N LEU A 135 6.25 -6.17 -2.05
CA LEU A 135 5.96 -7.56 -1.73
C LEU A 135 5.14 -8.18 -2.85
N THR A 136 5.50 -9.40 -3.24
CA THR A 136 4.99 -10.08 -4.44
C THR A 136 4.67 -11.54 -4.19
N PHE A 137 3.78 -12.10 -4.99
CA PHE A 137 3.47 -13.52 -5.00
C PHE A 137 3.16 -13.99 -6.42
N ARG A 138 3.14 -15.31 -6.63
CA ARG A 138 2.89 -15.89 -7.95
C ARG A 138 1.41 -15.84 -8.29
N SER A 139 1.05 -15.23 -9.42
CA SER A 139 -0.32 -15.20 -9.95
C SER A 139 -0.33 -14.83 -11.43
N ASP A 140 -1.41 -15.14 -12.13
CA ASP A 140 -1.73 -14.72 -13.50
C ASP A 140 -3.12 -14.05 -13.60
N ASN A 141 -3.77 -13.80 -12.47
CA ASN A 141 -5.07 -13.13 -12.42
C ASN A 141 -4.96 -11.62 -12.71
N PRO A 142 -5.62 -11.10 -13.76
CA PRO A 142 -5.49 -9.71 -14.20
C PRO A 142 -6.04 -8.66 -13.22
N VAL A 143 -6.63 -9.04 -12.08
CA VAL A 143 -7.13 -8.09 -11.07
C VAL A 143 -6.00 -7.41 -10.29
N TYR A 144 -4.79 -7.98 -10.29
CA TYR A 144 -3.65 -7.47 -9.53
C TYR A 144 -2.78 -6.49 -10.34
N SER A 145 -1.92 -5.77 -9.62
CA SER A 145 -0.75 -5.12 -10.21
C SER A 145 0.40 -6.13 -10.32
N TYR A 146 1.28 -5.94 -11.31
CA TYR A 146 2.37 -6.84 -11.65
C TYR A 146 3.71 -6.14 -11.73
N ILE A 147 4.77 -6.86 -11.38
CA ILE A 147 6.15 -6.38 -11.43
C ILE A 147 6.96 -7.28 -12.36
N ARG A 148 7.64 -6.71 -13.35
CA ARG A 148 8.46 -7.46 -14.31
C ARG A 148 9.94 -7.22 -14.03
N ARG A 149 10.71 -8.31 -14.07
CA ARG A 149 12.18 -8.29 -13.96
C ARG A 149 12.84 -8.54 -15.30
N ASP A 150 14.10 -8.13 -15.41
CA ASP A 150 14.99 -8.52 -16.51
C ASP A 150 15.70 -9.86 -16.25
N ALA A 151 16.56 -10.27 -17.19
CA ALA A 151 17.35 -11.50 -17.08
C ALA A 151 18.40 -11.45 -15.95
N GLN A 152 18.70 -10.26 -15.41
CA GLN A 152 19.60 -10.04 -14.27
C GLN A 152 18.83 -9.92 -12.95
N ASN A 153 17.54 -10.30 -12.94
CA ASN A 153 16.66 -10.26 -11.78
C ASN A 153 16.39 -8.85 -11.21
N ARG A 154 16.61 -7.80 -12.02
CA ARG A 154 16.32 -6.41 -11.64
C ARG A 154 14.89 -6.06 -12.04
N VAL A 155 14.16 -5.37 -11.17
CA VAL A 155 12.83 -4.83 -11.52
C VAL A 155 13.00 -3.75 -12.59
N ILE A 156 12.22 -3.86 -13.67
CA ILE A 156 12.28 -2.94 -14.81
C ILE A 156 10.92 -2.33 -15.18
N GLU A 157 9.82 -2.87 -14.68
CA GLU A 157 8.48 -2.34 -14.95
C GLU A 157 7.49 -2.76 -13.87
N ALA A 158 6.57 -1.86 -13.53
CA ALA A 158 5.38 -2.15 -12.73
C ALA A 158 4.12 -1.73 -13.48
N ALA A 159 3.07 -2.55 -13.47
CA ALA A 159 1.83 -2.27 -14.19
C ALA A 159 0.59 -2.60 -13.36
N GLU A 160 -0.46 -1.78 -13.49
CA GLU A 160 -1.75 -2.02 -12.85
C GLU A 160 -2.65 -2.84 -13.78
N LYS A 161 -3.24 -3.95 -13.28
CA LYS A 161 -4.25 -4.76 -13.98
C LYS A 161 -3.86 -5.20 -15.39
N LYS A 162 -2.56 -5.43 -15.56
CA LYS A 162 -1.94 -5.90 -16.80
C LYS A 162 -0.90 -6.93 -16.43
N VAL A 163 -1.14 -8.18 -16.80
CA VAL A 163 -0.24 -9.30 -16.53
C VAL A 163 1.01 -9.15 -17.41
N ILE A 164 2.07 -8.57 -16.84
CA ILE A 164 3.38 -8.40 -17.51
C ILE A 164 4.44 -9.40 -17.04
N SER A 165 4.10 -10.21 -16.02
CA SER A 165 4.95 -11.23 -15.41
C SER A 165 4.08 -12.19 -14.60
N THR A 166 4.69 -13.14 -13.89
CA THR A 166 4.02 -13.96 -12.87
C THR A 166 4.11 -13.38 -11.46
N GLU A 167 4.77 -12.24 -11.26
CA GLU A 167 4.96 -11.60 -9.95
C GLU A 167 3.87 -10.54 -9.73
N ALA A 168 2.78 -10.93 -9.08
CA ALA A 168 1.71 -10.04 -8.67
C ALA A 168 2.05 -9.36 -7.35
N SER A 169 1.64 -8.09 -7.17
CA SER A 169 1.83 -7.34 -5.94
C SER A 169 0.91 -7.82 -4.83
N ALA A 170 1.45 -7.98 -3.62
CA ALA A 170 0.71 -8.29 -2.39
C ALA A 170 0.00 -7.07 -1.76
N GLY A 171 -0.07 -5.93 -2.46
CA GLY A 171 -0.76 -4.74 -1.98
C GLY A 171 -0.02 -3.97 -0.86
N VAL A 172 1.30 -4.19 -0.73
CA VAL A 172 2.15 -3.45 0.20
C VAL A 172 3.35 -2.87 -0.54
N TYR A 173 3.58 -1.57 -0.35
CA TYR A 173 4.56 -0.79 -1.09
C TYR A 173 5.39 0.05 -0.13
N PHE A 174 6.69 -0.21 -0.08
CA PHE A 174 7.63 0.56 0.72
C PHE A 174 8.36 1.57 -0.13
N TYR A 175 8.56 2.77 0.39
CA TYR A 175 9.42 3.78 -0.20
C TYR A 175 10.43 4.23 0.85
N LYS A 176 11.68 4.44 0.42
CA LYS A 176 12.77 4.85 1.31
C LYS A 176 12.51 6.21 1.97
N SER A 177 11.72 7.07 1.35
CA SER A 177 11.20 8.30 1.96
C SER A 177 9.99 8.83 1.20
N VAL A 178 9.23 9.73 1.83
CA VAL A 178 8.14 10.44 1.13
C VAL A 178 8.66 11.32 -0.02
N SER A 179 9.89 11.84 0.10
CA SER A 179 10.53 12.60 -0.97
C SER A 179 10.75 11.75 -2.23
N ILE A 180 11.23 10.52 -2.07
CA ILE A 180 11.38 9.57 -3.18
C ILE A 180 10.02 9.23 -3.79
N TYR A 181 9.00 9.00 -2.97
CA TYR A 181 7.65 8.73 -3.45
C TYR A 181 7.08 9.88 -4.28
N LEU A 182 7.17 11.12 -3.78
CA LEU A 182 6.65 12.31 -4.48
C LEU A 182 7.35 12.56 -5.80
N LYS A 183 8.68 12.43 -5.84
CA LYS A 183 9.46 12.54 -7.09
C LYS A 183 9.09 11.43 -8.07
N ALA A 184 8.88 10.21 -7.58
CA ALA A 184 8.48 9.09 -8.42
C ALA A 184 7.08 9.29 -8.99
N LEU A 185 6.14 9.77 -8.18
CA LEU A 185 4.78 10.09 -8.62
C LEU A 185 4.79 11.18 -9.70
N ALA A 186 5.58 12.25 -9.52
CA ALA A 186 5.75 13.29 -10.52
C ALA A 186 6.36 12.73 -11.83
N ALA A 187 7.42 11.92 -11.74
CA ALA A 187 8.05 11.31 -12.89
C ALA A 187 7.09 10.39 -13.68
N VAL A 188 6.16 9.71 -13.01
CA VAL A 188 5.14 8.89 -13.69
C VAL A 188 4.22 9.75 -14.57
N PHE A 189 3.93 11.00 -14.17
CA PHE A 189 3.16 11.92 -15.01
C PHE A 189 3.92 12.32 -16.27
N ASP A 190 5.23 12.59 -16.14
CA ASP A 190 6.09 12.93 -17.28
C ASP A 190 6.23 11.76 -18.27
N LEU A 191 6.09 10.52 -17.79
CA LEU A 191 6.10 9.32 -18.63
C LEU A 191 4.76 9.03 -19.34
N GLY A 192 3.71 9.81 -19.04
CA GLY A 192 2.40 9.77 -19.68
C GLY A 192 1.41 8.73 -19.12
N ASP A 193 0.20 8.74 -19.67
CA ASP A 193 -0.97 8.02 -19.13
C ASP A 193 -0.89 6.49 -19.21
N ARG A 194 0.16 5.93 -19.81
CA ARG A 194 0.36 4.47 -19.98
C ARG A 194 0.45 3.69 -18.66
N PHE A 195 0.67 4.38 -17.55
CA PHE A 195 0.76 3.83 -16.20
C PHE A 195 -0.52 4.04 -15.37
N THR A 196 -1.58 4.55 -15.99
CA THR A 196 -2.91 4.66 -15.38
C THR A 196 -3.77 3.44 -15.73
N PHE A 197 -4.81 3.22 -14.92
CA PHE A 197 -5.88 2.29 -15.27
C PHE A 197 -7.22 3.00 -15.11
N ARG A 198 -7.96 3.17 -16.21
CA ARG A 198 -9.22 3.95 -16.25
C ARG A 198 -9.07 5.36 -15.67
N ASP A 199 -8.02 6.07 -16.10
CA ASP A 199 -7.69 7.44 -15.66
C ASP A 199 -7.44 7.59 -14.15
N LEU A 200 -7.13 6.49 -13.47
CA LEU A 200 -6.76 6.44 -12.06
C LEU A 200 -5.29 6.02 -11.90
N HIS A 201 -4.63 6.63 -10.91
CA HIS A 201 -3.25 6.37 -10.54
C HIS A 201 -3.18 5.44 -9.32
N PHE A 202 -2.56 4.29 -9.51
CA PHE A 202 -2.36 3.27 -8.48
C PHE A 202 -0.95 3.33 -7.91
N ILE A 203 -0.74 2.76 -6.72
CA ILE A 203 0.54 2.86 -6.02
C ILE A 203 1.63 2.03 -6.72
N CYS A 204 1.28 0.85 -7.25
CA CYS A 204 2.26 -0.05 -7.87
C CYS A 204 2.97 0.58 -9.09
N PRO A 205 2.27 1.19 -10.07
CA PRO A 205 2.93 1.85 -11.20
C PRO A 205 3.87 3.01 -10.83
N VAL A 206 3.80 3.56 -9.61
CA VAL A 206 4.71 4.62 -9.16
C VAL A 206 6.16 4.13 -9.06
N PHE A 207 6.39 2.81 -8.95
CA PHE A 207 7.72 2.22 -9.05
C PHE A 207 8.45 2.56 -10.36
N ASN A 208 7.74 2.75 -11.47
CA ASN A 208 8.39 3.17 -12.73
C ASN A 208 9.06 4.54 -12.60
N GLY A 209 8.48 5.44 -11.78
CA GLY A 209 9.08 6.73 -11.47
C GLY A 209 10.28 6.63 -10.53
N VAL A 210 10.37 5.58 -9.70
CA VAL A 210 11.59 5.29 -8.90
C VAL A 210 12.70 4.85 -9.84
N LEU A 211 12.40 3.93 -10.76
CA LEU A 211 13.34 3.43 -11.77
C LEU A 211 13.86 4.56 -12.68
N SER A 212 12.99 5.48 -13.11
CA SER A 212 13.40 6.62 -13.95
C SER A 212 14.32 7.62 -13.24
N GLN A 213 14.37 7.60 -11.91
CA GLN A 213 15.32 8.38 -11.10
C GLN A 213 16.68 7.70 -10.94
N GLY A 214 16.88 6.50 -11.51
CA GLY A 214 18.12 5.73 -11.36
C GLY A 214 18.23 4.97 -10.04
N LEU A 215 17.15 4.90 -9.26
CA LEU A 215 17.07 4.08 -8.04
C LEU A 215 16.52 2.68 -8.37
N SER A 216 16.91 1.69 -7.59
CA SER A 216 16.40 0.33 -7.72
C SER A 216 15.07 0.14 -6.97
N VAL A 217 14.26 -0.78 -7.49
CA VAL A 217 13.07 -1.29 -6.81
C VAL A 217 13.32 -2.76 -6.49
N GLU A 218 13.29 -3.10 -5.21
CA GLU A 218 13.39 -4.49 -4.76
C GLU A 218 12.00 -5.14 -4.79
N ALA A 219 11.95 -6.45 -5.00
CA ALA A 219 10.71 -7.20 -4.91
C ALA A 219 10.97 -8.52 -4.17
N LEU A 220 10.19 -8.79 -3.13
CA LEU A 220 10.34 -9.97 -2.29
C LEU A 220 9.10 -10.84 -2.38
N ASN A 221 9.32 -12.15 -2.38
CA ASN A 221 8.24 -13.12 -2.39
C ASN A 221 7.64 -13.27 -1.00
N VAL A 222 6.32 -13.32 -0.95
CA VAL A 222 5.53 -13.67 0.24
C VAL A 222 4.93 -15.06 0.10
N SER A 223 4.60 -15.68 1.21
CA SER A 223 3.99 -17.00 1.30
C SER A 223 2.57 -16.92 1.89
N ASN A 224 1.85 -18.05 1.87
CA ASN A 224 0.53 -18.20 2.52
C ASN A 224 -0.48 -17.11 2.14
N VAL A 225 -0.51 -16.75 0.86
CA VAL A 225 -1.33 -15.65 0.33
C VAL A 225 -2.80 -16.04 0.31
N ARG A 226 -3.65 -15.23 0.94
CA ARG A 226 -5.12 -15.28 0.86
C ARG A 226 -5.62 -13.90 0.45
N ASP A 227 -6.10 -13.80 -0.79
CA ASP A 227 -6.78 -12.60 -1.25
C ASP A 227 -8.21 -12.61 -0.71
N ILE A 228 -8.58 -11.54 0.01
CA ILE A 228 -9.91 -11.39 0.61
C ILE A 228 -10.86 -10.65 -0.37
N LYS A 229 -10.37 -10.17 -1.51
CA LYS A 229 -11.19 -9.59 -2.59
C LYS A 229 -11.89 -10.65 -3.45
N LEU A 230 -11.43 -11.90 -3.41
CA LEU A 230 -11.83 -13.00 -4.28
C LEU A 230 -12.50 -14.13 -3.50
#